data_AF-A0ABD1F6K9-F1
#
_entry.id   AF-A0ABD1F6K9-F1
#
_cell.length_a   1.000
_cell.length_b   1.000
_cell.length_c   1.000
_cell.angle_alpha   90.00
_cell.angle_beta   90.00
_cell.angle_gamma   90.00
#
_symmetry.space_group_name_H-M   'P 1'
#
loop_
_entity.id
_entity.type
_entity.pdbx_description
1 polymer ?
#
loop_
_entity_poly.entity_id
_entity_poly.type
_entity_poly.pdbx_seq_one_letter_code
_entity_poly.pdbx_strand_id
1 'polypeptide(L)'
;MLGHQVIQEEAHLDAMQRVWQGGRRNTSSSTAFFEQINETDDILTLSRQNQNSRNNICAPPPQERPCSDIESDNDFLECHDSGFDFKQYESLEDLYLKLDGSNLRDLPAHYTVCALLPHQFPVCGVYIDQRIVPGFKYKVRPLPPVGEKSTINKCLFKNKALKLQSIGRGFARRITFESDNGQLNCNDNYFYSDNRPEGYAFELEVISEGDKFTIFDLNQEPQGIVEVLKVEGPQLETICLFTKQGIEKRANVKFTGKVEFYDTGVAKPMLLSGVAIALKPKGKPYAEVTKVVNVNIQKRRLQLIPGIRNNYRRVTVRGADIKDVPTKYTMTGLEPYELPVVGTYVDPRIIPGFSYKIRPNNKKYKLFGDRALRLISIGMGYAKRLTFESDSLNDPDNYLWSDNHPDGLGLEPRAVCKGMKFFVTTGDQTIGEATVFRDDKPHFEERSEKVKL
;
A
#
# COMPACT_ATOMS: atom_id res chain seq x y z
N MET A 1 48.05 22.24 -36.58
CA MET A 1 47.25 21.08 -37.04
C MET A 1 46.69 20.31 -35.83
N LEU A 2 45.85 20.93 -35.00
CA LEU A 2 45.24 20.26 -33.81
C LEU A 2 43.74 20.58 -33.63
N GLY A 3 43.16 21.47 -34.45
CA GLY A 3 41.74 21.85 -34.34
C GLY A 3 40.77 21.00 -35.19
N HIS A 4 41.25 20.28 -36.21
CA HIS A 4 40.38 19.48 -37.07
C HIS A 4 40.06 18.09 -36.52
N GLN A 5 40.91 17.54 -35.64
CA GLN A 5 40.70 16.22 -35.04
C GLN A 5 39.61 16.26 -33.95
N VAL A 6 39.58 17.34 -33.15
CA VAL A 6 38.59 17.52 -32.07
C VAL A 6 37.16 17.69 -32.63
N ILE A 7 37.00 18.44 -33.72
CA ILE A 7 35.69 18.69 -34.34
C ILE A 7 35.15 17.42 -35.04
N GLN A 8 36.04 16.58 -35.58
CA GLN A 8 35.64 15.28 -36.15
C GLN A 8 35.25 14.26 -35.07
N GLU A 9 35.90 14.30 -33.92
CA GLU A 9 35.62 13.40 -32.78
C GLU A 9 34.31 13.79 -32.09
N GLU A 10 34.04 15.08 -31.96
CA GLU A 10 32.78 15.61 -31.41
C GLU A 10 31.58 15.33 -32.35
N ALA A 11 31.76 15.50 -33.68
CA ALA A 11 30.75 15.13 -34.67
C ALA A 11 30.50 13.61 -34.75
N HIS A 12 31.51 12.78 -34.46
CA HIS A 12 31.38 11.32 -34.39
C HIS A 12 30.64 10.86 -33.14
N LEU A 13 30.87 11.51 -31.99
CA LEU A 13 30.12 11.27 -30.75
C LEU A 13 28.65 11.69 -30.88
N ASP A 14 28.39 12.82 -31.54
CA ASP A 14 27.04 13.34 -31.76
C ASP A 14 26.23 12.48 -32.76
N ALA A 15 26.92 11.89 -33.75
CA ALA A 15 26.35 10.89 -34.66
C ALA A 15 26.04 9.56 -33.95
N MET A 16 26.88 9.11 -33.02
CA MET A 16 26.60 7.91 -32.19
C MET A 16 25.41 8.14 -31.24
N GLN A 17 25.25 9.35 -30.70
CA GLN A 17 24.13 9.72 -29.84
C GLN A 17 22.78 9.71 -30.58
N ARG A 18 22.75 10.10 -31.88
CA ARG A 18 21.53 10.04 -32.70
C ARG A 18 21.16 8.63 -33.16
N VAL A 19 22.13 7.75 -33.39
CA VAL A 19 21.88 6.34 -33.75
C VAL A 19 21.30 5.55 -32.56
N TRP A 20 21.67 5.90 -31.32
CA TRP A 20 21.14 5.26 -30.11
C TRP A 20 19.68 5.63 -29.77
N GLN A 21 19.20 6.80 -30.20
CA GLN A 21 17.81 7.22 -29.95
C GLN A 21 16.82 6.78 -31.05
N GLY A 22 17.31 6.33 -32.22
CA GLY A 22 16.45 5.92 -33.35
C GLY A 22 16.00 4.45 -33.34
N GLY A 23 16.55 3.61 -32.47
CA GLY A 23 16.45 2.16 -32.59
C GLY A 23 15.66 1.47 -31.47
N ARG A 24 14.39 1.84 -31.25
CA ARG A 24 13.25 0.98 -30.78
C ARG A 24 12.12 1.83 -30.19
N ARG A 25 11.08 2.06 -30.99
CA ARG A 25 9.74 2.37 -30.47
C ARG A 25 9.10 1.09 -29.92
N ASN A 26 9.04 0.94 -28.59
CA ASN A 26 7.80 0.68 -27.84
C ASN A 26 8.07 0.39 -26.35
N THR A 27 7.34 1.13 -25.51
CA THR A 27 6.88 0.84 -24.13
C THR A 27 7.91 0.71 -22.99
N SER A 28 8.19 1.82 -22.31
CA SER A 28 7.86 2.10 -20.89
C SER A 28 8.76 3.24 -20.39
N SER A 29 8.18 4.43 -20.18
CA SER A 29 8.92 5.61 -19.70
C SER A 29 9.40 5.44 -18.26
N SER A 30 10.72 5.47 -18.07
CA SER A 30 11.36 5.91 -16.83
C SER A 30 12.35 7.00 -17.23
N THR A 31 12.04 8.25 -16.91
CA THR A 31 12.86 9.41 -17.23
C THR A 31 13.89 9.62 -16.14
N ALA A 32 15.16 9.32 -16.43
CA ALA A 32 16.28 9.85 -15.67
C ALA A 32 16.38 11.35 -15.96
N PHE A 33 15.92 12.19 -15.03
CA PHE A 33 16.10 13.63 -15.09
C PHE A 33 17.54 13.99 -14.68
N PHE A 34 18.28 14.58 -15.60
CA PHE A 34 19.51 15.31 -15.31
C PHE A 34 19.11 16.73 -14.89
N GLU A 35 19.33 17.08 -13.62
CA GLU A 35 19.23 18.47 -13.15
C GLU A 35 20.66 19.03 -13.14
N GLN A 36 20.98 19.85 -14.15
CA GLN A 36 22.21 20.62 -14.20
C GLN A 36 22.02 21.88 -13.36
N ILE A 37 22.82 22.02 -12.30
CA ILE A 37 22.91 23.23 -11.49
C ILE A 37 23.66 24.28 -12.30
N ASN A 38 23.01 25.39 -12.63
CA ASN A 38 23.69 26.63 -13.02
C ASN A 38 23.09 27.78 -12.21
N GLU A 39 23.83 28.19 -11.18
CA GLU A 39 23.77 29.54 -10.64
C GLU A 39 24.57 30.45 -11.58
N THR A 40 23.95 31.49 -12.14
CA THR A 40 24.46 32.87 -12.21
C THR A 40 23.53 33.78 -13.02
N ASP A 41 23.28 34.94 -12.42
CA ASP A 41 23.07 36.27 -12.98
C ASP A 41 21.69 36.75 -13.48
N ASP A 42 21.26 37.78 -12.75
CA ASP A 42 20.27 38.82 -13.04
C ASP A 42 20.39 39.44 -14.43
N ILE A 43 19.34 40.17 -14.84
CA ILE A 43 19.30 41.43 -15.62
C ILE A 43 18.31 41.41 -16.82
N LEU A 44 17.28 42.26 -16.67
CA LEU A 44 16.44 42.98 -17.67
C LEU A 44 15.05 42.47 -18.10
N THR A 45 14.06 43.15 -17.52
CA THR A 45 12.87 43.73 -18.14
C THR A 45 13.02 44.19 -19.61
N LEU A 46 12.03 43.90 -20.47
CA LEU A 46 11.16 44.90 -21.13
C LEU A 46 10.14 44.32 -22.14
N SER A 47 9.04 45.05 -22.24
CA SER A 47 7.80 44.88 -23.00
C SER A 47 7.91 45.03 -24.53
N ARG A 48 6.98 44.44 -25.30
CA ARG A 48 5.94 45.12 -26.14
C ARG A 48 5.46 44.29 -27.36
N GLN A 49 4.13 44.14 -27.41
CA GLN A 49 3.19 44.49 -28.49
C GLN A 49 3.37 43.98 -29.94
N ASN A 50 2.32 43.26 -30.37
CA ASN A 50 1.48 43.43 -31.57
C ASN A 50 2.09 43.58 -32.97
N GLN A 51 1.58 42.76 -33.91
CA GLN A 51 0.88 43.15 -35.16
C GLN A 51 0.32 41.86 -35.84
N ASN A 52 -1.01 41.74 -36.05
CA ASN A 52 -1.76 41.96 -37.31
C ASN A 52 -1.18 41.19 -38.53
N SER A 53 -1.91 40.50 -39.42
CA SER A 53 -3.33 40.53 -39.82
C SER A 53 -3.64 39.54 -40.97
N ARG A 54 -4.91 39.07 -41.02
CA ARG A 54 -5.84 38.85 -42.17
C ARG A 54 -5.60 37.80 -43.29
N ASN A 55 -6.64 36.98 -43.51
CA ASN A 55 -7.49 36.85 -44.73
C ASN A 55 -8.42 35.62 -44.58
N ASN A 56 -9.63 35.48 -45.13
CA ASN A 56 -10.75 36.34 -45.53
C ASN A 56 -11.88 35.39 -46.04
N ILE A 57 -13.12 35.55 -45.56
CA ILE A 57 -14.41 35.67 -46.33
C ILE A 57 -14.94 34.39 -47.07
N CYS A 58 -16.19 33.93 -46.92
CA CYS A 58 -17.43 34.53 -47.48
C CYS A 58 -18.78 34.03 -46.87
N ALA A 59 -19.81 34.88 -46.96
CA ALA A 59 -21.15 34.93 -46.31
C ALA A 59 -22.31 34.42 -47.25
N PRO A 60 -23.65 34.69 -47.13
CA PRO A 60 -24.48 35.58 -46.26
C PRO A 60 -25.94 35.02 -45.88
N PRO A 61 -27.06 35.79 -45.65
CA PRO A 61 -27.75 36.02 -44.35
C PRO A 61 -29.33 35.78 -44.38
N PRO A 62 -30.22 36.52 -43.65
CA PRO A 62 -30.59 36.52 -42.21
C PRO A 62 -32.11 36.29 -41.95
N GLN A 63 -32.57 36.21 -40.67
CA GLN A 63 -33.75 36.97 -40.16
C GLN A 63 -34.03 36.82 -38.65
N GLU A 64 -34.09 38.00 -37.99
CA GLU A 64 -34.97 38.46 -36.89
C GLU A 64 -34.74 38.07 -35.40
N ARG A 65 -34.58 39.14 -34.60
CA ARG A 65 -34.45 39.34 -33.13
C ARG A 65 -35.87 39.50 -32.49
N PRO A 66 -36.12 39.52 -31.14
CA PRO A 66 -35.37 40.25 -30.08
C PRO A 66 -35.29 39.62 -28.65
N CYS A 67 -34.16 39.78 -27.95
CA CYS A 67 -33.84 40.73 -26.84
C CYS A 67 -34.21 40.32 -25.42
N SER A 68 -33.20 40.13 -24.56
CA SER A 68 -32.88 40.87 -23.31
C SER A 68 -31.82 40.07 -22.54
N ASP A 69 -30.54 40.45 -22.65
CA ASP A 69 -29.76 41.36 -21.77
C ASP A 69 -29.10 40.61 -20.59
N ILE A 70 -27.80 40.26 -20.75
CA ILE A 70 -26.60 40.86 -20.12
C ILE A 70 -26.29 40.20 -18.76
N GLU A 71 -25.37 39.22 -18.75
CA GLU A 71 -23.94 39.31 -18.36
C GLU A 71 -23.71 39.61 -16.86
N SER A 72 -23.02 38.72 -16.15
CA SER A 72 -21.63 38.97 -15.75
C SER A 72 -21.04 37.78 -14.99
N ASP A 73 -19.78 37.50 -15.30
CA ASP A 73 -18.89 36.57 -14.63
C ASP A 73 -18.37 37.14 -13.28
N ASN A 74 -17.85 36.21 -12.48
CA ASN A 74 -16.77 36.33 -11.51
C ASN A 74 -17.05 36.55 -10.01
N ASP A 75 -16.23 35.76 -9.29
CA ASP A 75 -15.61 35.96 -7.98
C ASP A 75 -16.25 35.39 -6.71
N PHE A 76 -15.43 34.54 -6.08
CA PHE A 76 -15.14 34.44 -4.65
C PHE A 76 -16.30 34.69 -3.67
N LEU A 77 -16.69 33.65 -2.94
CA LEU A 77 -17.08 33.84 -1.55
C LEU A 77 -16.52 32.75 -0.64
N GLU A 78 -15.84 33.25 0.39
CA GLU A 78 -15.30 32.56 1.54
C GLU A 78 -16.36 31.84 2.37
N CYS A 79 -15.85 30.88 3.14
CA CYS A 79 -16.34 30.36 4.41
C CYS A 79 -17.50 31.16 5.05
N HIS A 80 -18.69 30.57 5.10
CA HIS A 80 -19.64 30.85 6.17
C HIS A 80 -19.88 29.58 6.98
N ASP A 81 -19.27 29.59 8.17
CA ASP A 81 -19.68 28.84 9.34
C ASP A 81 -21.20 29.00 9.50
N SER A 82 -21.95 27.96 9.15
CA SER A 82 -23.34 27.82 9.59
C SER A 82 -23.35 26.85 10.76
N GLY A 83 -23.13 27.41 11.95
CA GLY A 83 -23.49 26.77 13.20
C GLY A 83 -24.95 26.35 13.13
N PHE A 84 -25.19 25.06 12.96
CA PHE A 84 -26.51 24.48 13.13
C PHE A 84 -26.80 24.43 14.63
N ASP A 85 -27.52 25.46 15.06
CA ASP A 85 -28.12 25.60 16.38
C ASP A 85 -29.15 24.47 16.57
N PHE A 86 -28.78 23.44 17.35
CA PHE A 86 -29.68 22.34 17.71
C PHE A 86 -30.74 22.86 18.69
N LYS A 87 -31.86 23.36 18.16
CA LYS A 87 -33.08 23.48 18.96
C LYS A 87 -33.65 22.09 19.18
N GLN A 88 -33.46 21.57 20.39
CA GLN A 88 -34.15 20.40 20.94
C GLN A 88 -35.67 20.59 20.80
N TYR A 89 -36.27 19.84 19.88
CA TYR A 89 -37.60 19.29 20.07
C TYR A 89 -37.39 17.77 20.18
N GLU A 90 -37.15 17.28 21.40
CA GLU A 90 -37.22 15.84 21.68
C GLU A 90 -38.67 15.42 21.50
N SER A 91 -39.01 14.90 20.32
CA SER A 91 -40.24 14.13 20.17
C SER A 91 -40.06 12.81 20.92
N LEU A 92 -41.13 12.31 21.54
CA LEU A 92 -41.16 11.01 22.23
C LEU A 92 -40.86 9.81 21.29
N GLU A 93 -40.71 10.07 19.98
CA GLU A 93 -40.39 9.06 18.96
C GLU A 93 -38.90 8.70 18.92
N ASP A 94 -38.01 9.50 19.53
CA ASP A 94 -36.56 9.25 19.55
C ASP A 94 -36.08 8.35 20.71
N LEU A 95 -36.97 7.85 21.57
CA LEU A 95 -36.59 7.05 22.75
C LEU A 95 -36.63 5.53 22.52
N TYR A 96 -37.32 5.07 21.49
CA TYR A 96 -37.49 3.64 21.21
C TYR A 96 -37.67 3.36 19.72
N LEU A 97 -37.31 2.15 19.30
CA LEU A 97 -37.43 1.67 17.94
C LEU A 97 -38.39 0.48 17.91
N LYS A 98 -39.43 0.56 17.06
CA LYS A 98 -40.34 -0.55 16.79
C LYS A 98 -39.78 -1.40 15.66
N LEU A 99 -39.64 -2.69 15.91
CA LEU A 99 -39.17 -3.68 14.95
C LEU A 99 -40.32 -4.61 14.59
N ASP A 100 -40.50 -4.87 13.30
CA ASP A 100 -41.52 -5.79 12.80
C ASP A 100 -40.87 -6.82 11.87
N GLY A 101 -40.98 -8.10 12.25
CA GLY A 101 -40.46 -9.23 11.48
C GLY A 101 -41.14 -9.41 10.13
N SER A 102 -42.37 -8.91 9.95
CA SER A 102 -43.10 -8.97 8.68
C SER A 102 -42.37 -8.21 7.56
N ASN A 103 -41.69 -7.11 7.90
CA ASN A 103 -40.87 -6.31 6.97
C ASN A 103 -39.68 -7.09 6.40
N LEU A 104 -39.26 -8.15 7.08
CA LEU A 104 -38.18 -9.05 6.65
C LEU A 104 -38.69 -10.22 5.83
N ARG A 105 -39.99 -10.28 5.53
CA ARG A 105 -40.69 -11.45 4.98
C ARG A 105 -40.51 -12.70 5.85
N ASP A 106 -40.48 -12.48 7.16
CA ASP A 106 -40.38 -13.52 8.18
C ASP A 106 -41.63 -13.50 9.08
N LEU A 107 -41.60 -14.29 10.16
CA LEU A 107 -42.65 -14.34 11.18
C LEU A 107 -43.05 -12.92 11.66
N PRO A 108 -44.35 -12.58 11.66
CA PRO A 108 -44.86 -11.22 11.93
C PRO A 108 -44.88 -10.90 13.43
N ALA A 109 -43.71 -10.99 14.07
CA ALA A 109 -43.52 -10.63 15.47
C ALA A 109 -43.07 -9.17 15.61
N HIS A 110 -43.58 -8.50 16.63
CA HIS A 110 -43.32 -7.09 16.91
C HIS A 110 -42.47 -6.95 18.17
N TYR A 111 -41.44 -6.12 18.12
CA TYR A 111 -40.55 -5.84 19.23
C TYR A 111 -40.37 -4.35 19.41
N THR A 112 -40.11 -3.92 20.64
CA THR A 112 -39.75 -2.53 20.95
C THR A 112 -38.41 -2.54 21.66
N VAL A 113 -37.42 -1.86 21.09
CA VAL A 113 -36.06 -1.76 21.63
C VAL A 113 -35.69 -0.30 21.90
N CYS A 114 -34.62 -0.04 22.64
CA CYS A 114 -34.15 1.33 22.85
C CYS A 114 -33.68 1.98 21.53
N ALA A 115 -33.59 3.30 21.50
CA ALA A 115 -33.02 4.02 20.36
C ALA A 115 -31.57 3.58 20.07
N LEU A 116 -31.24 3.42 18.79
CA LEU A 116 -29.95 2.93 18.32
C LEU A 116 -29.12 4.05 17.70
N LEU A 117 -27.80 3.91 17.79
CA LEU A 117 -26.90 4.82 17.08
C LEU A 117 -26.85 4.47 15.58
N PRO A 118 -26.49 5.41 14.69
CA PRO A 118 -26.54 5.19 13.23
C PRO A 118 -25.67 4.02 12.71
N HIS A 119 -24.67 3.57 13.47
CA HIS A 119 -23.79 2.45 13.14
C HIS A 119 -24.25 1.10 13.73
N GLN A 120 -25.35 1.07 14.48
CA GLN A 120 -25.86 -0.10 15.17
C GLN A 120 -27.02 -0.74 14.41
N PHE A 121 -27.01 -2.07 14.33
CA PHE A 121 -28.04 -2.87 13.66
C PHE A 121 -28.80 -3.75 14.69
N PRO A 122 -30.14 -3.65 14.77
CA PRO A 122 -30.91 -4.40 15.76
C PRO A 122 -31.03 -5.89 15.46
N VAL A 123 -31.00 -6.68 16.54
CA VAL A 123 -31.40 -8.09 16.58
C VAL A 123 -32.24 -8.36 17.81
N CYS A 124 -33.46 -8.88 17.63
CA CYS A 124 -34.34 -9.25 18.74
C CYS A 124 -35.32 -10.35 18.29
N GLY A 125 -35.31 -11.50 18.98
CA GLY A 125 -36.16 -12.63 18.62
C GLY A 125 -35.98 -13.05 17.16
N VAL A 126 -37.06 -13.03 16.38
CA VAL A 126 -37.00 -13.35 14.94
C VAL A 126 -36.45 -12.20 14.08
N TYR A 127 -36.50 -10.97 14.58
CA TYR A 127 -36.04 -9.80 13.84
C TYR A 127 -34.51 -9.74 13.82
N ILE A 128 -33.94 -9.76 12.62
CA ILE A 128 -32.51 -9.53 12.37
C ILE A 128 -32.40 -8.54 11.23
N ASP A 129 -31.77 -7.40 11.46
CA ASP A 129 -31.53 -6.39 10.43
C ASP A 129 -30.86 -7.03 9.19
N GLN A 130 -31.40 -6.74 7.99
CA GLN A 130 -30.96 -7.35 6.73
C GLN A 130 -29.49 -7.07 6.39
N ARG A 131 -28.92 -6.00 6.97
CA ARG A 131 -27.50 -5.67 6.82
C ARG A 131 -26.63 -6.65 7.58
N ILE A 132 -27.14 -7.36 8.60
CA ILE A 132 -26.37 -8.35 9.35
C ILE A 132 -26.27 -9.64 8.53
N VAL A 133 -25.13 -9.81 7.87
CA VAL A 133 -24.86 -10.96 7.00
C VAL A 133 -23.62 -11.73 7.48
N PRO A 134 -23.65 -13.08 7.44
CA PRO A 134 -22.49 -13.90 7.79
C PRO A 134 -21.29 -13.62 6.89
N GLY A 135 -20.09 -13.79 7.42
CA GLY A 135 -18.79 -13.60 6.78
C GLY A 135 -18.11 -12.27 7.12
N PHE A 136 -18.81 -11.32 7.74
CA PHE A 136 -18.26 -10.05 8.20
C PHE A 136 -18.07 -10.05 9.72
N LYS A 137 -17.21 -9.17 10.23
CA LYS A 137 -16.98 -9.01 11.67
C LYS A 137 -17.93 -8.00 12.27
N TYR A 138 -18.44 -8.31 13.46
CA TYR A 138 -19.30 -7.42 14.22
C TYR A 138 -18.90 -7.40 15.69
N LYS A 139 -18.98 -6.22 16.32
CA LYS A 139 -19.08 -6.12 17.77
C LYS A 139 -20.55 -6.25 18.15
N VAL A 140 -20.84 -7.07 19.15
CA VAL A 140 -22.20 -7.31 19.60
C VAL A 140 -22.38 -6.70 20.98
N ARG A 141 -23.42 -5.89 21.13
CA ARG A 141 -23.77 -5.23 22.38
C ARG A 141 -25.18 -5.63 22.82
N PRO A 142 -25.40 -6.12 24.04
CA PRO A 142 -26.74 -6.28 24.58
C PRO A 142 -27.42 -4.92 24.73
N LEU A 143 -28.68 -4.80 24.30
CA LEU A 143 -29.43 -3.56 24.48
C LEU A 143 -29.92 -3.41 25.92
N PRO A 144 -29.96 -2.19 26.47
CA PRO A 144 -30.62 -1.92 27.74
C PRO A 144 -32.14 -1.83 27.58
N PRO A 145 -32.89 -1.73 28.69
CA PRO A 145 -34.31 -1.44 28.66
C PRO A 145 -34.65 -0.17 27.86
N VAL A 146 -35.89 -0.10 27.39
CA VAL A 146 -36.39 1.05 26.63
C VAL A 146 -36.29 2.34 27.47
N GLY A 147 -35.83 3.44 26.85
CA GLY A 147 -35.59 4.73 27.52
C GLY A 147 -34.14 4.94 27.96
N GLU A 148 -33.32 3.89 27.97
CA GLU A 148 -31.89 3.99 28.27
C GLU A 148 -31.03 4.10 26.99
N LYS A 149 -29.79 4.60 27.13
CA LYS A 149 -28.84 4.75 26.00
C LYS A 149 -28.29 3.39 25.57
N SER A 150 -28.36 3.05 24.28
CA SER A 150 -27.89 1.76 23.73
C SER A 150 -26.43 1.40 24.06
N THR A 151 -25.60 2.37 24.46
CA THR A 151 -24.18 2.22 24.76
C THR A 151 -23.85 1.84 26.21
N ILE A 152 -24.84 1.74 27.10
CA ILE A 152 -24.63 1.47 28.53
C ILE A 152 -23.99 0.10 28.77
N ASN A 153 -24.50 -0.93 28.10
CA ASN A 153 -23.99 -2.29 28.27
C ASN A 153 -22.66 -2.46 27.54
N LYS A 154 -21.75 -3.25 28.13
CA LYS A 154 -20.50 -3.66 27.50
C LYS A 154 -20.78 -4.64 26.35
N CYS A 155 -19.92 -4.63 25.34
CA CYS A 155 -20.02 -5.59 24.25
C CYS A 155 -19.66 -6.99 24.73
N LEU A 156 -20.30 -7.99 24.12
CA LEU A 156 -19.98 -9.40 24.31
C LEU A 156 -18.55 -9.71 23.83
N PHE A 157 -18.07 -10.92 24.12
CA PHE A 157 -16.78 -11.43 23.63
C PHE A 157 -15.58 -10.54 24.00
N LYS A 158 -15.58 -9.99 25.22
CA LYS A 158 -14.51 -9.11 25.72
C LYS A 158 -14.32 -7.86 24.83
N ASN A 159 -15.41 -7.29 24.31
CA ASN A 159 -15.43 -6.16 23.38
C ASN A 159 -14.72 -6.39 22.04
N LYS A 160 -14.47 -7.65 21.66
CA LYS A 160 -13.86 -7.98 20.35
C LYS A 160 -14.93 -8.02 19.27
N ALA A 161 -14.57 -7.57 18.07
CA ALA A 161 -15.35 -7.87 16.89
C ALA A 161 -15.01 -9.29 16.43
N LEU A 162 -16.02 -10.14 16.29
CA LEU A 162 -15.83 -11.50 15.80
C LEU A 162 -16.55 -11.65 14.47
N LYS A 163 -16.00 -12.50 13.59
CA LYS A 163 -16.64 -12.86 12.34
C LYS A 163 -17.91 -13.67 12.59
N LEU A 164 -19.04 -13.21 12.06
CA LEU A 164 -20.30 -13.94 12.09
C LEU A 164 -20.24 -15.13 11.13
N GLN A 165 -20.35 -16.36 11.63
CA GLN A 165 -20.28 -17.58 10.82
C GLN A 165 -21.65 -17.97 10.28
N SER A 166 -22.68 -17.94 11.13
CA SER A 166 -24.01 -18.39 10.76
C SER A 166 -25.09 -17.72 11.60
N ILE A 167 -26.28 -17.65 11.01
CA ILE A 167 -27.53 -17.27 11.66
C ILE A 167 -28.48 -18.45 11.50
N GLY A 168 -28.92 -19.01 12.62
CA GLY A 168 -29.87 -20.12 12.66
C GLY A 168 -31.27 -19.72 12.18
N ARG A 169 -32.11 -20.72 11.97
CA ARG A 169 -33.53 -20.55 11.61
C ARG A 169 -34.42 -20.80 12.83
N GLY A 170 -35.69 -20.41 12.73
CA GLY A 170 -36.69 -20.59 13.78
C GLY A 170 -36.95 -19.33 14.60
N PHE A 171 -37.68 -19.50 15.71
CA PHE A 171 -38.10 -18.41 16.60
C PHE A 171 -36.95 -17.81 17.41
N ALA A 172 -36.10 -18.69 17.96
CA ALA A 172 -34.87 -18.37 18.66
C ALA A 172 -33.68 -18.63 17.72
N ARG A 173 -33.18 -17.59 17.05
CA ARG A 173 -32.12 -17.76 16.05
C ARG A 173 -30.77 -17.85 16.74
N ARG A 174 -30.11 -19.01 16.61
CA ARG A 174 -28.74 -19.17 17.08
C ARG A 174 -27.78 -18.35 16.22
N ILE A 175 -27.08 -17.41 16.83
CA ILE A 175 -26.09 -16.57 16.20
C ILE A 175 -24.72 -17.09 16.59
N THR A 176 -23.93 -17.54 15.61
CA THR A 176 -22.64 -18.19 15.86
C THR A 176 -21.50 -17.38 15.25
N PHE A 177 -20.49 -17.08 16.04
CA PHE A 177 -19.28 -16.35 15.64
C PHE A 177 -18.07 -17.27 15.54
N GLU A 178 -16.98 -16.76 14.97
CA GLU A 178 -15.72 -17.51 14.91
C GLU A 178 -15.18 -17.87 16.30
N SER A 179 -14.63 -19.08 16.40
CA SER A 179 -13.99 -19.56 17.62
C SER A 179 -12.65 -18.85 17.84
N ASP A 180 -12.21 -18.80 19.09
CA ASP A 180 -10.84 -18.41 19.40
C ASP A 180 -9.83 -19.38 18.76
N ASN A 181 -8.60 -18.88 18.54
CA ASN A 181 -7.54 -19.67 17.89
C ASN A 181 -7.29 -20.98 18.64
N GLY A 182 -7.39 -22.11 17.94
CA GLY A 182 -7.18 -23.44 18.50
C GLY A 182 -8.40 -24.07 19.19
N GLN A 183 -9.56 -23.39 19.23
CA GLN A 183 -10.78 -23.87 19.91
C GLN A 183 -11.92 -24.23 18.94
N LEU A 184 -11.60 -24.73 17.74
CA LEU A 184 -12.60 -25.08 16.71
C LEU A 184 -13.69 -26.05 17.22
N ASN A 185 -13.33 -26.98 18.11
CA ASN A 185 -14.25 -27.99 18.64
C ASN A 185 -15.01 -27.55 19.91
N CYS A 186 -14.62 -26.42 20.52
CA CYS A 186 -15.19 -25.89 21.76
C CYS A 186 -15.50 -24.41 21.56
N ASN A 187 -16.44 -24.11 20.65
CA ASN A 187 -16.81 -22.74 20.32
C ASN A 187 -17.97 -22.25 21.20
N ASP A 188 -17.63 -21.47 22.22
CA ASP A 188 -18.61 -20.82 23.10
C ASP A 188 -19.09 -19.45 22.55
N ASN A 189 -18.59 -19.02 21.39
CA ASN A 189 -18.94 -17.73 20.79
C ASN A 189 -20.29 -17.79 20.05
N TYR A 190 -21.36 -18.13 20.76
CA TYR A 190 -22.72 -18.11 20.25
C TYR A 190 -23.73 -17.65 21.28
N PHE A 191 -24.88 -17.18 20.83
CA PHE A 191 -26.04 -16.90 21.66
C PHE A 191 -27.33 -17.03 20.83
N TYR A 192 -28.48 -17.00 21.48
CA TYR A 192 -29.78 -16.95 20.79
C TYR A 192 -30.32 -15.53 20.79
N SER A 193 -30.95 -15.13 19.69
CA SER A 193 -31.48 -13.77 19.48
C SER A 193 -32.56 -13.35 20.48
N ASP A 194 -33.12 -14.29 21.24
CA ASP A 194 -34.15 -14.10 22.28
C ASP A 194 -33.63 -14.34 23.71
N ASN A 195 -32.35 -14.64 23.89
CA ASN A 195 -31.73 -14.76 25.22
C ASN A 195 -31.96 -13.49 26.07
N ARG A 196 -32.23 -12.35 25.43
CA ARG A 196 -32.59 -11.10 26.07
C ARG A 196 -33.81 -10.48 25.39
N PRO A 197 -34.85 -10.09 26.15
CA PRO A 197 -36.02 -9.45 25.58
C PRO A 197 -35.73 -8.04 25.03
N GLU A 198 -34.66 -7.39 25.51
CA GLU A 198 -34.23 -6.09 24.99
C GLU A 198 -33.51 -6.20 23.63
N GLY A 199 -33.02 -7.39 23.28
CA GLY A 199 -32.25 -7.65 22.06
C GLY A 199 -30.78 -7.21 22.12
N TYR A 200 -30.19 -7.08 20.93
CA TYR A 200 -28.77 -6.82 20.71
C TYR A 200 -28.57 -5.77 19.59
N ALA A 201 -27.52 -4.97 19.70
CA ALA A 201 -26.99 -4.12 18.64
C ALA A 201 -25.71 -4.73 18.06
N PHE A 202 -25.66 -4.81 16.74
CA PHE A 202 -24.49 -5.23 15.98
C PHE A 202 -23.81 -4.00 15.39
N GLU A 203 -22.50 -3.88 15.59
CA GLU A 203 -21.68 -2.79 15.06
C GLU A 203 -20.66 -3.40 14.07
N LEU A 204 -20.67 -2.96 12.81
CA LEU A 204 -19.78 -3.49 11.78
C LEU A 204 -18.32 -3.11 12.06
N GLU A 205 -17.40 -4.07 11.93
CA GLU A 205 -15.96 -3.82 11.95
C GLU A 205 -15.33 -4.31 10.64
N VAL A 206 -15.03 -3.38 9.72
CA VAL A 206 -14.41 -3.69 8.43
C VAL A 206 -12.89 -3.70 8.54
N ILE A 207 -12.32 -2.68 9.19
CA ILE A 207 -10.89 -2.61 9.53
C ILE A 207 -10.66 -2.93 11.00
N SER A 208 -9.59 -3.66 11.31
CA SER A 208 -9.19 -4.02 12.68
C SER A 208 -7.77 -3.50 12.99
N GLU A 209 -7.44 -3.40 14.27
CA GLU A 209 -6.08 -3.09 14.71
C GLU A 209 -5.10 -4.18 14.25
N GLY A 210 -3.92 -3.77 13.78
CA GLY A 210 -2.91 -4.64 13.18
C GLY A 210 -3.09 -4.89 11.68
N ASP A 211 -4.19 -4.43 11.06
CA ASP A 211 -4.35 -4.51 9.61
C ASP A 211 -3.27 -3.69 8.90
N LYS A 212 -2.72 -4.23 7.80
CA LYS A 212 -1.62 -3.62 7.06
C LYS A 212 -2.02 -3.35 5.63
N PHE A 213 -1.64 -2.18 5.12
CA PHE A 213 -1.96 -1.73 3.77
C PHE A 213 -0.75 -1.09 3.10
N THR A 214 -0.74 -1.13 1.77
CA THR A 214 0.14 -0.34 0.91
C THR A 214 -0.63 0.88 0.40
N ILE A 215 -0.01 2.05 0.45
CA ILE A 215 -0.56 3.35 0.06
C ILE A 215 -0.29 3.57 -1.42
N PHE A 216 -1.31 3.95 -2.18
CA PHE A 216 -1.25 4.27 -3.59
C PHE A 216 -1.81 5.67 -3.86
N ASP A 217 -1.17 6.38 -4.79
CA ASP A 217 -1.70 7.60 -5.40
C ASP A 217 -2.83 7.29 -6.41
N LEU A 218 -3.54 8.32 -6.85
CA LEU A 218 -4.51 8.32 -7.96
C LEU A 218 -3.92 7.73 -9.25
N ASN A 219 -2.61 7.93 -9.50
CA ASN A 219 -1.90 7.33 -10.62
C ASN A 219 -1.55 5.84 -10.42
N GLN A 220 -2.02 5.22 -9.34
CA GLN A 220 -1.67 3.85 -8.92
C GLN A 220 -0.18 3.65 -8.65
N GLU A 221 0.52 4.73 -8.31
CA GLU A 221 1.90 4.65 -7.86
C GLU A 221 1.99 4.44 -6.35
N PRO A 222 2.82 3.51 -5.89
CA PRO A 222 2.97 3.18 -4.48
C PRO A 222 3.74 4.26 -3.72
N GLN A 223 3.16 4.79 -2.65
CA GLN A 223 3.71 5.91 -1.87
C GLN A 223 4.29 5.48 -0.52
N GLY A 224 3.88 4.32 0.00
CA GLY A 224 4.30 3.87 1.32
C GLY A 224 3.45 2.72 1.85
N ILE A 225 3.54 2.49 3.16
CA ILE A 225 2.77 1.49 3.89
C ILE A 225 2.09 2.11 5.11
N VAL A 226 1.02 1.48 5.57
CA VAL A 226 0.35 1.83 6.81
C VAL A 226 -0.06 0.59 7.58
N GLU A 227 0.20 0.60 8.88
CA GLU A 227 -0.31 -0.38 9.85
C GLU A 227 -1.34 0.30 10.76
N VAL A 228 -2.54 -0.27 10.89
CA VAL A 228 -3.59 0.27 11.75
C VAL A 228 -3.19 0.06 13.21
N LEU A 229 -2.96 1.14 13.94
CA LEU A 229 -2.64 1.09 15.36
C LEU A 229 -3.90 1.05 16.21
N LYS A 230 -4.88 1.89 15.86
CA LYS A 230 -6.11 2.06 16.62
C LYS A 230 -7.26 2.48 15.72
N VAL A 231 -8.43 1.88 15.89
CA VAL A 231 -9.66 2.32 15.22
C VAL A 231 -10.30 3.47 16.02
N GLU A 232 -10.57 4.59 15.36
CA GLU A 232 -11.06 5.81 16.00
C GLU A 232 -12.57 5.95 15.80
N GLY A 233 -13.33 5.47 16.78
CA GLY A 233 -14.80 5.50 16.76
C GLY A 233 -15.43 4.36 15.96
N PRO A 234 -16.77 4.36 15.81
CA PRO A 234 -17.50 3.32 15.10
C PRO A 234 -17.34 3.45 13.59
N GLN A 235 -17.48 2.33 12.87
CA GLN A 235 -17.46 2.30 11.41
C GLN A 235 -18.90 2.36 10.88
N LEU A 236 -19.18 3.37 10.06
CA LEU A 236 -20.53 3.65 9.57
C LEU A 236 -20.73 3.00 8.21
N GLU A 237 -21.56 1.96 8.14
CA GLU A 237 -21.94 1.35 6.87
C GLU A 237 -22.75 2.36 6.03
N THR A 238 -22.24 2.69 4.84
CA THR A 238 -22.92 3.55 3.88
C THR A 238 -23.67 2.75 2.83
N ILE A 239 -23.12 1.61 2.41
CA ILE A 239 -23.66 0.81 1.30
C ILE A 239 -23.49 -0.69 1.63
N CYS A 240 -24.54 -1.47 1.37
CA CYS A 240 -24.51 -2.94 1.33
C CYS A 240 -25.16 -3.42 0.03
N LEU A 241 -24.37 -4.00 -0.88
CA LEU A 241 -24.82 -4.45 -2.20
C LEU A 241 -24.70 -5.96 -2.36
N PHE A 242 -25.76 -6.58 -2.85
CA PHE A 242 -25.78 -7.97 -3.28
C PHE A 242 -25.48 -8.03 -4.78
N THR A 243 -24.27 -8.42 -5.14
CA THR A 243 -23.81 -8.50 -6.54
C THR A 243 -23.69 -9.95 -6.99
N LYS A 244 -23.50 -10.17 -8.30
CA LYS A 244 -23.18 -11.50 -8.84
C LYS A 244 -21.88 -12.08 -8.25
N GLN A 245 -20.95 -11.21 -7.87
CA GLN A 245 -19.65 -11.59 -7.32
C GLN A 245 -19.73 -11.95 -5.83
N GLY A 246 -20.75 -11.45 -5.11
CA GLY A 246 -20.90 -11.65 -3.68
C GLY A 246 -21.54 -10.46 -2.98
N ILE A 247 -21.28 -10.30 -1.69
CA ILE A 247 -21.80 -9.19 -0.89
C ILE A 247 -20.69 -8.14 -0.73
N GLU A 248 -20.93 -6.92 -1.20
CA GLU A 248 -20.01 -5.78 -1.01
C GLU A 248 -20.57 -4.86 0.06
N LYS A 249 -19.74 -4.51 1.05
CA LYS A 249 -20.04 -3.50 2.06
C LYS A 249 -19.06 -2.34 1.96
N ARG A 250 -19.58 -1.13 2.08
CA ARG A 250 -18.78 0.09 2.19
C ARG A 250 -19.04 0.75 3.53
N ALA A 251 -17.98 1.11 4.23
CA ALA A 251 -18.07 1.77 5.52
C ALA A 251 -17.13 2.97 5.59
N ASN A 252 -17.60 4.08 6.17
CA ASN A 252 -16.74 5.18 6.54
C ASN A 252 -15.90 4.75 7.76
N VAL A 253 -14.59 4.90 7.63
CA VAL A 253 -13.64 4.49 8.66
C VAL A 253 -12.76 5.67 9.05
N LYS A 254 -12.44 5.74 10.34
CA LYS A 254 -11.47 6.67 10.91
C LYS A 254 -10.56 5.87 11.83
N PHE A 255 -9.25 6.04 11.68
CA PHE A 255 -8.28 5.24 12.43
C PHE A 255 -6.93 5.95 12.50
N THR A 256 -6.15 5.63 13.52
CA THR A 256 -4.75 6.04 13.62
C THR A 256 -3.89 4.93 13.04
N GLY A 257 -3.09 5.28 12.02
CA GLY A 257 -2.17 4.36 11.36
C GLY A 257 -0.73 4.78 11.52
N LYS A 258 0.19 3.83 11.68
CA LYS A 258 1.63 4.02 11.54
C LYS A 258 1.97 4.08 10.05
N VAL A 259 2.13 5.28 9.52
CA VAL A 259 2.38 5.56 8.10
C VAL A 259 3.87 5.69 7.85
N GLU A 260 4.41 4.90 6.94
CA GLU A 260 5.79 4.99 6.46
C GLU A 260 5.78 5.28 4.95
N PHE A 261 6.20 6.49 4.56
CA PHE A 261 6.35 6.84 3.15
C PHE A 261 7.66 6.30 2.61
N TYR A 262 7.64 5.71 1.42
CA TYR A 262 8.85 5.13 0.81
C TYR A 262 9.94 6.17 0.54
N ASP A 263 9.58 7.42 0.23
CA ASP A 263 10.55 8.48 -0.03
C ASP A 263 11.31 8.94 1.23
N THR A 264 10.69 8.83 2.41
CA THR A 264 11.30 9.29 3.67
C THR A 264 11.83 8.14 4.53
N GLY A 265 11.24 6.95 4.43
CA GLY A 265 11.53 5.81 5.29
C GLY A 265 11.17 6.00 6.77
N VAL A 266 10.56 7.13 7.14
CA VAL A 266 10.20 7.44 8.53
C VAL A 266 8.75 7.06 8.79
N ALA A 267 8.54 6.16 9.74
CA ALA A 267 7.21 5.79 10.20
C ALA A 267 6.67 6.79 11.22
N LYS A 268 5.51 7.39 10.96
CA LYS A 268 4.83 8.34 11.86
C LYS A 268 3.38 7.94 12.10
N PRO A 269 2.86 8.04 13.34
CA PRO A 269 1.44 7.86 13.60
C PRO A 269 0.64 9.02 13.00
N MET A 270 -0.38 8.71 12.22
CA MET A 270 -1.24 9.69 11.55
C MET A 270 -2.71 9.30 11.69
N LEU A 271 -3.57 10.29 11.89
CA LEU A 271 -5.01 10.12 11.85
C LEU A 271 -5.48 10.07 10.39
N LEU A 272 -6.19 9.01 10.04
CA LEU A 272 -6.63 8.70 8.69
C LEU A 272 -8.15 8.54 8.67
N SER A 273 -8.78 8.95 7.58
CA SER A 273 -10.20 8.74 7.33
C SER A 273 -10.43 8.42 5.86
N GLY A 274 -11.36 7.51 5.58
CA GLY A 274 -11.72 7.13 4.22
C GLY A 274 -12.91 6.16 4.18
N VAL A 275 -13.12 5.52 3.03
CA VAL A 275 -14.20 4.55 2.83
C VAL A 275 -13.59 3.17 2.59
N ALA A 276 -13.76 2.26 3.55
CA ALA A 276 -13.33 0.88 3.44
C ALA A 276 -14.35 0.08 2.62
N ILE A 277 -13.87 -0.72 1.67
CA ILE A 277 -14.69 -1.58 0.81
C ILE A 277 -14.32 -3.03 1.10
N ALA A 278 -15.27 -3.79 1.66
CA ALA A 278 -15.12 -5.22 1.92
C ALA A 278 -16.03 -6.03 1.01
N LEU A 279 -15.48 -7.12 0.47
CA LEU A 279 -16.20 -8.04 -0.41
C LEU A 279 -16.19 -9.43 0.23
N LYS A 280 -17.38 -10.04 0.32
CA LYS A 280 -17.55 -11.47 0.58
C LYS A 280 -17.89 -12.17 -0.74
N PRO A 281 -16.93 -12.84 -1.40
CA PRO A 281 -17.22 -13.54 -2.64
C PRO A 281 -18.22 -14.67 -2.46
N LYS A 282 -19.01 -14.95 -3.50
CA LYS A 282 -19.94 -16.08 -3.49
C LYS A 282 -19.19 -17.40 -3.25
N GLY A 283 -19.69 -18.23 -2.33
CA GLY A 283 -19.07 -19.51 -1.97
C GLY A 283 -17.89 -19.41 -1.00
N LYS A 284 -17.37 -18.20 -0.73
CA LYS A 284 -16.37 -18.01 0.33
C LYS A 284 -17.03 -17.80 1.69
N PRO A 285 -16.46 -18.36 2.77
CA PRO A 285 -17.06 -18.24 4.10
C PRO A 285 -16.91 -16.84 4.70
N TYR A 286 -15.95 -16.03 4.25
CA TYR A 286 -15.62 -14.75 4.87
C TYR A 286 -15.40 -13.62 3.86
N ALA A 287 -15.60 -12.40 4.35
CA ALA A 287 -15.31 -11.15 3.66
C ALA A 287 -13.85 -10.75 3.88
N GLU A 288 -13.28 -10.08 2.89
CA GLU A 288 -11.97 -9.45 2.97
C GLU A 288 -12.10 -7.98 2.58
N VAL A 289 -11.34 -7.10 3.24
CA VAL A 289 -11.17 -5.72 2.77
C VAL A 289 -10.46 -5.79 1.44
N THR A 290 -10.99 -5.13 0.42
CA THR A 290 -10.39 -5.08 -0.93
C THR A 290 -9.55 -3.82 -1.13
N LYS A 291 -10.03 -2.70 -0.60
CA LYS A 291 -9.36 -1.40 -0.63
C LYS A 291 -10.02 -0.43 0.35
N VAL A 292 -9.28 0.61 0.74
CA VAL A 292 -9.84 1.81 1.38
C VAL A 292 -9.59 2.97 0.42
N VAL A 293 -10.66 3.65 0.00
CA VAL A 293 -10.60 4.75 -0.97
C VAL A 293 -10.81 6.10 -0.30
N ASN A 294 -10.45 7.17 -1.00
CA ASN A 294 -10.59 8.54 -0.53
C ASN A 294 -9.91 8.76 0.84
N VAL A 295 -8.76 8.12 1.06
CA VAL A 295 -8.00 8.28 2.30
C VAL A 295 -7.26 9.61 2.25
N ASN A 296 -7.55 10.49 3.21
CA ASN A 296 -6.90 11.79 3.28
C ASN A 296 -5.60 11.69 4.09
N ILE A 297 -4.45 11.89 3.42
CA ILE A 297 -3.13 11.95 4.05
C ILE A 297 -2.44 13.21 3.57
N GLN A 298 -2.07 14.12 4.47
CA GLN A 298 -1.39 15.39 4.13
C GLN A 298 -2.09 16.19 3.01
N LYS A 299 -3.43 16.27 3.04
CA LYS A 299 -4.26 16.93 2.01
C LYS A 299 -4.27 16.25 0.63
N ARG A 300 -3.69 15.05 0.49
CA ARG A 300 -3.76 14.23 -0.72
C ARG A 300 -4.80 13.12 -0.54
N ARG A 301 -5.55 12.84 -1.61
CA ARG A 301 -6.47 11.70 -1.67
C ARG A 301 -5.71 10.48 -2.19
N LEU A 302 -5.61 9.46 -1.34
CA LEU A 302 -4.87 8.24 -1.60
C LEU A 302 -5.80 7.02 -1.46
N GLN A 303 -5.31 5.89 -1.95
CA GLN A 303 -5.96 4.59 -1.84
C GLN A 303 -5.08 3.64 -1.04
N LEU A 304 -5.68 2.84 -0.16
CA LEU A 304 -5.01 1.78 0.56
C LEU A 304 -5.41 0.42 -0.02
N ILE A 305 -4.43 -0.43 -0.29
CA ILE A 305 -4.64 -1.80 -0.73
C ILE A 305 -4.11 -2.74 0.36
N PRO A 306 -4.88 -3.76 0.79
CA PRO A 306 -4.45 -4.70 1.82
C PRO A 306 -3.13 -5.39 1.50
N GLY A 307 -2.33 -5.60 2.54
CA GLY A 307 -1.01 -6.22 2.50
C GLY A 307 0.13 -5.21 2.36
N ILE A 308 1.30 -5.61 2.84
CA ILE A 308 2.56 -4.88 2.65
C ILE A 308 3.21 -5.37 1.35
N ARG A 309 3.45 -4.45 0.42
CA ARG A 309 4.13 -4.73 -0.84
C ARG A 309 5.50 -4.04 -0.86
N ASN A 310 6.47 -4.68 -0.20
CA ASN A 310 7.85 -4.17 -0.05
C ASN A 310 8.60 -4.02 -1.38
N ASN A 311 8.20 -4.76 -2.41
CA ASN A 311 8.78 -4.66 -3.75
C ASN A 311 8.63 -3.26 -4.38
N TYR A 312 7.73 -2.42 -3.85
CA TYR A 312 7.58 -1.05 -4.31
C TYR A 312 8.44 -0.02 -3.54
N ARG A 313 9.19 -0.45 -2.53
CA ARG A 313 10.04 0.46 -1.75
C ARG A 313 11.10 1.07 -2.67
N ARG A 314 11.16 2.40 -2.67
CA ARG A 314 12.20 3.16 -3.36
C ARG A 314 13.44 3.22 -2.48
N VAL A 315 14.60 2.96 -3.05
CA VAL A 315 15.90 3.10 -2.39
C VAL A 315 16.69 4.13 -3.19
N THR A 316 16.97 5.28 -2.58
CA THR A 316 17.81 6.31 -3.18
C THR A 316 19.22 6.19 -2.63
N VAL A 317 20.19 6.05 -3.54
CA VAL A 317 21.61 5.95 -3.23
C VAL A 317 22.36 7.11 -3.88
N ARG A 318 23.42 7.60 -3.23
CA ARG A 318 24.23 8.72 -3.72
C ARG A 318 25.69 8.33 -3.73
N GLY A 319 26.38 8.55 -4.84
CA GLY A 319 27.81 8.29 -4.92
C GLY A 319 28.63 9.18 -3.97
N ALA A 320 28.16 10.38 -3.67
CA ALA A 320 28.78 11.28 -2.68
C ALA A 320 28.89 10.66 -1.27
N ASP A 321 27.90 9.85 -0.87
CA ASP A 321 27.87 9.21 0.46
C ASP A 321 28.99 8.16 0.61
N ILE A 322 29.47 7.63 -0.51
CA ILE A 322 30.53 6.61 -0.58
C ILE A 322 31.86 7.17 -1.10
N LYS A 323 31.96 8.50 -1.22
CA LYS A 323 33.12 9.22 -1.79
C LYS A 323 33.45 8.81 -3.23
N ASP A 324 32.43 8.50 -4.02
CA ASP A 324 32.52 8.22 -5.46
C ASP A 324 31.91 9.40 -6.26
N VAL A 325 31.76 9.23 -7.58
CA VAL A 325 31.13 10.22 -8.48
C VAL A 325 29.79 10.68 -7.89
N PRO A 326 29.50 11.99 -7.77
CA PRO A 326 28.32 12.53 -7.05
C PRO A 326 27.01 12.37 -7.83
N THR A 327 26.72 11.15 -8.26
CA THR A 327 25.47 10.75 -8.91
C THR A 327 24.41 10.39 -7.86
N LYS A 328 23.14 10.48 -8.25
CA LYS A 328 21.98 10.07 -7.44
C LYS A 328 21.15 9.09 -8.25
N TYR A 329 20.96 7.88 -7.72
CA TYR A 329 20.11 6.87 -8.34
C TYR A 329 18.94 6.55 -7.42
N THR A 330 17.78 6.25 -8.01
CA THR A 330 16.61 5.77 -7.28
C THR A 330 16.18 4.43 -7.86
N MET A 331 16.27 3.39 -7.04
CA MET A 331 16.00 2.01 -7.39
C MET A 331 14.68 1.57 -6.76
N THR A 332 13.99 0.59 -7.36
CA THR A 332 12.80 -0.06 -6.78
C THR A 332 12.99 -1.58 -6.79
N GLY A 333 12.28 -2.30 -5.94
CA GLY A 333 12.28 -3.76 -5.94
C GLY A 333 13.55 -4.42 -5.43
N LEU A 334 14.34 -3.70 -4.62
CA LEU A 334 15.42 -4.25 -3.82
C LEU A 334 14.84 -4.96 -2.60
N GLU A 335 15.29 -6.19 -2.32
CA GLU A 335 14.85 -6.91 -1.12
C GLU A 335 15.60 -6.41 0.12
N PRO A 336 15.03 -6.52 1.34
CA PRO A 336 15.65 -5.98 2.56
C PRO A 336 17.03 -6.56 2.90
N TYR A 337 17.37 -7.73 2.37
CA TYR A 337 18.65 -8.43 2.57
C TYR A 337 19.66 -8.18 1.45
N GLU A 338 19.32 -7.37 0.44
CA GLU A 338 20.19 -7.12 -0.71
C GLU A 338 20.90 -5.77 -0.62
N LEU A 339 22.12 -5.74 -1.14
CA LEU A 339 22.97 -4.57 -1.24
C LEU A 339 22.82 -3.93 -2.63
N PRO A 340 22.57 -2.61 -2.72
CA PRO A 340 22.30 -1.94 -3.99
C PRO A 340 23.55 -1.74 -4.88
N VAL A 341 23.40 -2.03 -6.17
CA VAL A 341 24.38 -1.72 -7.22
C VAL A 341 23.69 -1.12 -8.44
N VAL A 342 24.07 0.09 -8.85
CA VAL A 342 23.48 0.77 -10.02
C VAL A 342 24.41 1.83 -10.58
N GLY A 343 24.63 1.82 -11.91
CA GLY A 343 25.40 2.87 -12.59
C GLY A 343 26.81 3.02 -12.02
N THR A 344 27.11 4.14 -11.37
CA THR A 344 28.39 4.36 -10.67
C THR A 344 28.38 3.93 -9.21
N TYR A 345 27.22 3.67 -8.62
CA TYR A 345 27.10 3.31 -7.22
C TYR A 345 27.23 1.79 -7.01
N VAL A 346 28.15 1.40 -6.13
CA VAL A 346 28.25 0.04 -5.58
C VAL A 346 28.29 0.19 -4.06
N ASP A 347 27.36 -0.45 -3.35
CA ASP A 347 27.31 -0.38 -1.88
C ASP A 347 28.68 -0.76 -1.27
N PRO A 348 29.26 0.03 -0.34
CA PRO A 348 30.59 -0.21 0.21
C PRO A 348 30.74 -1.54 0.97
N ARG A 349 29.63 -2.17 1.35
CA ARG A 349 29.62 -3.50 1.99
C ARG A 349 29.83 -4.63 0.98
N ILE A 350 29.79 -4.33 -0.31
CA ILE A 350 30.13 -5.27 -1.37
C ILE A 350 31.65 -5.27 -1.52
N ILE A 351 32.29 -6.32 -1.02
CA ILE A 351 33.75 -6.40 -0.89
C ILE A 351 34.25 -7.63 -1.68
N PRO A 352 35.28 -7.49 -2.53
CA PRO A 352 35.94 -8.62 -3.14
C PRO A 352 36.44 -9.65 -2.12
N GLY A 353 36.30 -10.94 -2.43
CA GLY A 353 36.61 -12.07 -1.56
C GLY A 353 35.38 -12.73 -0.95
N PHE A 354 34.24 -12.03 -0.87
CA PHE A 354 32.97 -12.57 -0.38
C PHE A 354 32.09 -13.10 -1.52
N SER A 355 31.19 -14.03 -1.19
CA SER A 355 30.25 -14.62 -2.15
C SER A 355 28.91 -13.90 -2.14
N TYR A 356 28.34 -13.70 -3.33
CA TYR A 356 27.06 -13.02 -3.50
C TYR A 356 26.16 -13.77 -4.47
N LYS A 357 24.84 -13.74 -4.21
CA LYS A 357 23.81 -14.06 -5.21
C LYS A 357 23.31 -12.75 -5.80
N ILE A 358 23.16 -12.70 -7.12
CA ILE A 358 22.83 -11.45 -7.82
C ILE A 358 21.45 -11.57 -8.43
N ARG A 359 20.64 -10.54 -8.21
CA ARG A 359 19.30 -10.44 -8.76
C ARG A 359 19.12 -9.09 -9.43
N PRO A 360 18.65 -9.02 -10.68
CA PRO A 360 18.20 -7.77 -11.25
C PRO A 360 16.96 -7.28 -10.49
N ASN A 361 16.94 -6.00 -10.15
CA ASN A 361 15.79 -5.41 -9.48
C ASN A 361 14.51 -5.61 -10.30
N ASN A 362 13.37 -5.74 -9.62
CA ASN A 362 12.07 -6.05 -10.21
C ASN A 362 11.97 -7.39 -10.99
N LYS A 363 13.03 -8.23 -10.99
CA LYS A 363 13.00 -9.58 -11.56
C LYS A 363 13.01 -10.63 -10.46
N LYS A 364 12.35 -11.77 -10.72
CA LYS A 364 12.33 -12.93 -9.82
C LYS A 364 13.50 -13.88 -10.04
N TYR A 365 14.07 -13.91 -11.24
CA TYR A 365 15.20 -14.77 -11.56
C TYR A 365 16.50 -14.14 -11.05
N LYS A 366 17.44 -15.00 -10.65
CA LYS A 366 18.79 -14.61 -10.26
C LYS A 366 19.75 -14.87 -11.41
N LEU A 367 20.80 -14.07 -11.50
CA LEU A 367 21.87 -14.26 -12.49
C LEU A 367 22.72 -15.49 -12.11
N PHE A 368 23.50 -15.98 -13.08
CA PHE A 368 24.43 -17.12 -12.90
C PHE A 368 23.78 -18.40 -12.37
N GLY A 369 22.48 -18.60 -12.65
CA GLY A 369 21.75 -19.81 -12.25
C GLY A 369 21.49 -19.93 -10.74
N ASP A 370 21.29 -18.81 -10.03
CA ASP A 370 21.11 -18.77 -8.56
C ASP A 370 22.31 -19.31 -7.77
N ARG A 371 23.48 -19.38 -8.42
CA ARG A 371 24.74 -19.70 -7.75
C ARG A 371 25.25 -18.50 -6.97
N ALA A 372 25.73 -18.75 -5.76
CA ALA A 372 26.50 -17.77 -5.01
C ALA A 372 27.93 -17.81 -5.51
N LEU A 373 28.38 -16.73 -6.14
CA LEU A 373 29.74 -16.64 -6.70
C LEU A 373 30.59 -15.68 -5.88
N ARG A 374 31.86 -16.04 -5.69
CA ARG A 374 32.84 -15.19 -5.03
C ARG A 374 33.18 -14.00 -5.91
N LEU A 375 33.06 -12.79 -5.39
CA LEU A 375 33.44 -11.58 -6.09
C LEU A 375 34.97 -11.47 -6.10
N ILE A 376 35.58 -11.36 -7.27
CA ILE A 376 37.03 -11.25 -7.44
C ILE A 376 37.46 -9.79 -7.46
N SER A 377 36.74 -8.94 -8.19
CA SER A 377 37.10 -7.54 -8.35
C SER A 377 35.91 -6.67 -8.72
N ILE A 378 36.04 -5.37 -8.40
CA ILE A 378 35.12 -4.31 -8.80
C ILE A 378 35.94 -3.31 -9.62
N GLY A 379 35.53 -3.09 -10.86
CA GLY A 379 36.15 -2.13 -11.76
C GLY A 379 35.98 -0.68 -11.30
N MET A 380 36.89 0.18 -11.73
CA MET A 380 36.82 1.62 -11.51
C MET A 380 36.09 2.34 -12.65
N GLY A 381 35.66 3.58 -12.42
CA GLY A 381 35.02 4.43 -13.42
C GLY A 381 33.49 4.28 -13.51
N TYR A 382 32.94 4.69 -14.65
CA TYR A 382 31.52 4.55 -15.00
C TYR A 382 31.22 3.12 -15.42
N ALA A 383 30.04 2.62 -15.05
CA ALA A 383 29.69 1.22 -15.20
C ALA A 383 30.79 0.34 -14.58
N LYS A 384 30.72 0.10 -13.27
CA LYS A 384 31.73 -0.73 -12.60
C LYS A 384 31.54 -2.17 -13.04
N ARG A 385 32.59 -2.79 -13.58
CA ARG A 385 32.60 -4.22 -13.90
C ARG A 385 32.75 -5.03 -12.63
N LEU A 386 31.75 -5.82 -12.28
CA LEU A 386 31.82 -6.81 -11.21
C LEU A 386 32.26 -8.15 -11.82
N THR A 387 33.42 -8.63 -11.41
CA THR A 387 33.98 -9.90 -11.89
C THR A 387 33.89 -10.94 -10.79
N PHE A 388 33.28 -12.09 -11.09
CA PHE A 388 33.09 -13.19 -10.17
C PHE A 388 33.94 -14.39 -10.56
N GLU A 389 34.11 -15.30 -9.61
CA GLU A 389 34.82 -16.56 -9.82
C GLU A 389 34.18 -17.38 -10.94
N SER A 390 35.00 -17.77 -11.90
CA SER A 390 34.64 -18.59 -13.05
C SER A 390 35.03 -20.04 -12.81
N ASP A 391 34.22 -20.96 -13.33
CA ASP A 391 34.56 -22.40 -13.37
C ASP A 391 35.69 -22.69 -14.38
N SER A 392 35.91 -21.78 -15.35
CA SER A 392 36.93 -21.86 -16.38
C SER A 392 37.91 -20.69 -16.28
N LEU A 393 39.20 -21.01 -16.14
CA LEU A 393 40.28 -20.01 -16.15
C LEU A 393 40.52 -19.41 -17.54
N ASN A 394 40.18 -20.14 -18.61
CA ASN A 394 40.49 -19.76 -19.98
C ASN A 394 39.40 -18.91 -20.64
N ASP A 395 38.15 -19.00 -20.14
CA ASP A 395 37.02 -18.24 -20.66
C ASP A 395 36.11 -17.80 -19.49
N PRO A 396 36.47 -16.72 -18.77
CA PRO A 396 35.68 -16.24 -17.66
C PRO A 396 34.45 -15.47 -18.15
N ASP A 397 33.29 -16.10 -18.05
CA ASP A 397 31.98 -15.55 -18.43
C ASP A 397 31.20 -14.92 -17.25
N ASN A 398 31.65 -15.15 -16.02
CA ASN A 398 31.01 -14.68 -14.80
C ASN A 398 31.35 -13.21 -14.48
N TYR A 399 30.97 -12.27 -15.36
CA TYR A 399 31.07 -10.83 -15.08
C TYR A 399 29.81 -10.08 -15.51
N LEU A 400 29.60 -8.90 -14.93
CA LEU A 400 28.54 -7.99 -15.31
C LEU A 400 28.94 -6.55 -15.06
N TRP A 401 28.22 -5.61 -15.66
CA TRP A 401 28.39 -4.19 -15.43
C TRP A 401 27.24 -3.69 -14.54
N SER A 402 27.54 -2.77 -13.62
CA SER A 402 26.56 -2.19 -12.69
C SER A 402 25.43 -1.41 -13.38
N ASP A 403 25.53 -1.14 -14.67
CA ASP A 403 24.53 -0.47 -15.52
C ASP A 403 23.83 -1.41 -16.52
N ASN A 404 24.21 -2.70 -16.59
CA ASN A 404 23.53 -3.70 -17.44
C ASN A 404 22.02 -3.76 -17.19
N HIS A 405 21.59 -3.35 -15.99
CA HIS A 405 20.19 -3.25 -15.61
C HIS A 405 19.85 -1.82 -15.18
N PRO A 406 18.93 -1.12 -15.88
CA PRO A 406 18.60 0.28 -15.58
C PRO A 406 17.92 0.43 -14.20
N ASP A 407 17.19 -0.59 -13.75
CA ASP A 407 16.58 -0.64 -12.42
C ASP A 407 17.60 -0.96 -11.30
N GLY A 408 18.84 -1.29 -11.69
CA GLY A 408 19.95 -1.74 -10.85
C GLY A 408 19.86 -3.21 -10.43
N LEU A 409 20.78 -3.59 -9.55
CA LEU A 409 21.05 -4.94 -9.09
C LEU A 409 20.98 -4.99 -7.55
N GLY A 410 20.45 -6.09 -7.03
CA GLY A 410 20.55 -6.48 -5.63
C GLY A 410 21.57 -7.60 -5.46
N LEU A 411 22.58 -7.36 -4.61
CA LEU A 411 23.57 -8.37 -4.22
C LEU A 411 23.24 -8.89 -2.82
N GLU A 412 22.87 -10.17 -2.76
CA GLU A 412 22.60 -10.88 -1.52
C GLU A 412 23.90 -11.53 -1.00
N PRO A 413 24.43 -11.12 0.17
CA PRO A 413 25.65 -11.71 0.72
C PRO A 413 25.42 -13.18 1.11
N ARG A 414 26.42 -14.04 0.86
CA ARG A 414 26.36 -15.47 1.19
C ARG A 414 27.61 -15.93 1.93
N ALA A 415 27.48 -16.01 3.25
CA ALA A 415 28.52 -16.59 4.12
C ALA A 415 28.59 -18.13 4.05
N VAL A 416 27.45 -18.79 3.81
CA VAL A 416 27.35 -20.26 3.76
C VAL A 416 26.65 -20.66 2.46
N CYS A 417 27.21 -21.62 1.75
CA CYS A 417 26.68 -22.13 0.47
C CYS A 417 26.50 -23.64 0.55
N LYS A 418 25.53 -24.17 -0.20
CA LYS A 418 25.36 -25.62 -0.38
C LYS A 418 26.69 -26.27 -0.80
N GLY A 419 27.06 -27.35 -0.13
CA GLY A 419 28.30 -28.09 -0.37
C GLY A 419 29.52 -27.61 0.43
N MET A 420 29.43 -26.48 1.14
CA MET A 420 30.49 -26.08 2.08
C MET A 420 30.64 -27.10 3.20
N LYS A 421 31.89 -27.36 3.58
CA LYS A 421 32.28 -28.32 4.62
C LYS A 421 32.92 -27.58 5.79
N PHE A 422 32.54 -27.97 6.98
CA PHE A 422 32.99 -27.39 8.24
C PHE A 422 33.52 -28.50 9.14
N PHE A 423 34.59 -28.22 9.86
CA PHE A 423 35.03 -29.08 10.96
C PHE A 423 34.23 -28.71 12.21
N VAL A 424 33.68 -29.72 12.88
CA VAL A 424 33.05 -29.55 14.19
C VAL A 424 34.14 -29.75 15.23
N THR A 425 34.48 -28.70 15.99
CA THR A 425 35.51 -28.74 17.02
C THR A 425 34.92 -28.53 18.41
N THR A 426 35.56 -29.12 19.43
CA THR A 426 35.31 -28.83 20.84
C THR A 426 36.66 -28.47 21.46
N GLY A 427 36.86 -27.17 21.74
CA GLY A 427 38.20 -26.64 22.01
C GLY A 427 39.12 -26.87 20.80
N ASP A 428 40.28 -27.47 21.05
CA ASP A 428 41.28 -27.77 20.02
C ASP A 428 41.07 -29.13 19.33
N GLN A 429 40.06 -29.91 19.73
CA GLN A 429 39.83 -31.25 19.19
C GLN A 429 38.71 -31.25 18.14
N THR A 430 39.02 -31.73 16.93
CA THR A 430 38.02 -31.97 15.87
C THR A 430 37.26 -33.26 16.15
N ILE A 431 35.93 -33.15 16.27
CA ILE A 431 35.02 -34.26 16.61
C ILE A 431 34.12 -34.68 15.44
N GLY A 432 34.12 -33.94 14.33
CA GLY A 432 33.37 -34.33 13.13
C GLY A 432 33.50 -33.37 11.96
N GLU A 433 32.80 -33.69 10.87
CA GLU A 433 32.65 -32.87 9.68
C GLU A 433 31.15 -32.61 9.44
N ALA A 434 30.78 -31.36 9.21
CA ALA A 434 29.43 -30.95 8.82
C ALA A 434 29.46 -30.45 7.38
N THR A 435 28.54 -30.92 6.55
CA THR A 435 28.37 -30.42 5.18
C THR A 435 27.03 -29.72 5.04
N VAL A 436 27.02 -28.56 4.41
CA VAL A 436 25.80 -27.79 4.17
C VAL A 436 24.97 -28.45 3.08
N PHE A 437 23.82 -28.98 3.46
CA PHE A 437 22.92 -29.64 2.52
C PHE A 437 22.00 -28.67 1.76
N ARG A 438 21.55 -27.59 2.42
CA ARG A 438 20.60 -26.58 1.89
C ARG A 438 20.85 -25.19 2.49
N ASP A 439 20.63 -24.14 1.69
CA ASP A 439 20.81 -22.72 2.03
C ASP A 439 19.66 -21.85 1.46
N ASP A 440 18.42 -22.32 1.61
CA ASP A 440 17.26 -21.73 0.89
C ASP A 440 16.84 -20.33 1.37
N LYS A 441 17.11 -19.99 2.64
CA LYS A 441 16.74 -18.70 3.22
C LYS A 441 17.78 -17.63 2.85
N PRO A 442 17.37 -16.35 2.75
CA PRO A 442 18.32 -15.26 2.57
C PRO A 442 19.17 -15.07 3.83
N HIS A 443 20.40 -14.59 3.63
CA HIS A 443 21.30 -14.24 4.73
C HIS A 443 21.28 -12.73 4.94
N PHE A 444 21.32 -12.31 6.20
CA PHE A 444 21.31 -10.91 6.58
C PHE A 444 22.68 -10.52 7.14
N GLU A 445 23.23 -9.41 6.67
CA GLU A 445 24.42 -8.81 7.24
C GLU A 445 24.02 -7.99 8.47
N GLU A 446 24.52 -8.37 9.65
CA GLU A 446 24.27 -7.63 10.90
C GLU A 446 25.31 -6.53 11.13
N ARG A 447 26.59 -6.81 10.86
CA ARG A 447 27.70 -5.89 11.11
C ARG A 447 28.87 -6.19 10.17
N SER A 448 29.53 -5.12 9.73
CA SER A 448 30.82 -5.16 9.03
C SER A 448 31.85 -4.35 9.79
N GLU A 449 33.01 -4.95 10.04
CA GLU A 449 34.13 -4.28 10.72
C GLU A 449 35.47 -4.69 10.12
N LYS A 450 36.40 -3.73 10.06
CA LYS A 450 37.77 -4.00 9.61
C LYS A 450 38.56 -4.59 10.77
N VAL A 451 38.84 -5.88 10.69
CA VAL A 451 39.74 -6.56 11.64
C VAL A 451 41.17 -6.10 11.33
N LYS A 452 41.82 -5.47 12.33
CA LYS A 452 43.27 -5.26 12.27
C LYS A 452 43.93 -6.61 12.54
N LEU A 453 44.61 -7.14 11.54
CA LEU A 453 45.47 -8.31 11.69
C LEU A 453 46.73 -7.95 12.48
#